data_AF-F7XQ99-F1
#
_entry.id   AF-F7XQ99-F1
#
_cell.length_a   1.000
_cell.length_b   1.000
_cell.length_c   1.000
_cell.angle_alpha   90.00
_cell.angle_beta   90.00
_cell.angle_gamma   90.00
#
_symmetry.space_group_name_H-M   'P 1'
#
loop_
_entity.id
_entity.type
_entity.pdbx_description
1 polymer ?
#
loop_
_entity_poly.entity_id
_entity_poly.type
_entity_poly.pdbx_seq_one_letter_code
_entity_poly.pdbx_strand_id
1 'polypeptide(L)'
;MTDFIIIWDSPILFEKLFQEHGFTCTRVHSSALNTPYLPPCRSIIIPTGFANPDYTKILPDIEKCSDKLKRFVEDGGMLVIYGPAVESYEYKWLPFDIQYRQNHESTLLNVAGEDEHGAHSIVENTDIPVECDGYFSGCHDPAICNDRGEPVMIIEKLGQGAVILTSIHEFPSASFLKWIADNTQKTKI
;
A
#
# COMPACT_ATOMS: atom_id res chain seq x y z
N MET A 1 0.16 -14.90 15.43
CA MET A 1 1.46 -14.52 14.83
C MET A 1 1.14 -13.57 13.71
N THR A 2 1.59 -12.31 13.78
CA THR A 2 1.12 -11.19 12.94
C THR A 2 1.22 -11.47 11.44
N ASP A 3 0.17 -11.14 10.69
CA ASP A 3 0.12 -11.23 9.22
C ASP A 3 0.37 -9.87 8.60
N PHE A 4 -0.26 -8.82 9.14
CA PHE A 4 -0.17 -7.46 8.64
C PHE A 4 0.30 -6.49 9.73
N ILE A 5 1.19 -5.59 9.36
CA ILE A 5 1.61 -4.46 10.18
C ILE A 5 1.12 -3.18 9.54
N ILE A 6 0.49 -2.30 10.30
CA ILE A 6 0.08 -0.97 9.82
C ILE A 6 0.95 0.09 10.48
N ILE A 7 1.63 0.90 9.67
CA ILE A 7 2.44 2.01 10.18
C ILE A 7 1.55 3.23 10.34
N TRP A 8 1.14 3.54 11.57
CA TRP A 8 0.30 4.70 11.87
C TRP A 8 0.41 5.14 13.33
N ASP A 9 0.27 6.43 13.60
CA ASP A 9 0.48 7.03 14.93
C ASP A 9 -0.78 7.03 15.82
N SER A 10 -1.98 6.98 15.23
CA SER A 10 -3.28 7.06 15.91
C SER A 10 -4.14 5.80 15.70
N PRO A 11 -5.15 5.51 16.54
CA PRO A 11 -6.08 4.40 16.29
C PRO A 11 -6.83 4.57 14.97
N ILE A 12 -6.92 3.50 14.17
CA ILE A 12 -7.64 3.46 12.88
C ILE A 12 -8.50 2.19 12.78
N LEU A 13 -9.54 2.23 11.95
CA LEU A 13 -10.51 1.13 11.81
C LEU A 13 -9.94 -0.13 11.14
N PHE A 14 -8.78 -0.04 10.48
CA PHE A 14 -8.15 -1.17 9.79
C PHE A 14 -7.97 -2.41 10.69
N GLU A 15 -7.59 -2.25 11.96
CA GLU A 15 -7.32 -3.42 12.81
C GLU A 15 -8.56 -4.33 12.97
N LYS A 16 -9.76 -3.73 13.03
CA LYS A 16 -11.01 -4.46 13.16
C LYS A 16 -11.38 -5.17 11.86
N LEU A 17 -11.21 -4.50 10.71
CA LEU A 17 -11.47 -5.05 9.38
C LEU A 17 -10.66 -6.35 9.15
N PHE A 18 -9.38 -6.35 9.48
CA PHE A 18 -8.51 -7.49 9.22
C PHE A 18 -8.88 -8.68 10.12
N GLN A 19 -9.26 -8.41 11.36
CA GLN A 19 -9.74 -9.44 12.29
C GLN A 19 -11.07 -10.06 11.82
N GLU A 20 -11.98 -9.26 11.27
CA GLU A 20 -13.25 -9.74 10.70
C GLU A 20 -13.02 -10.68 9.50
N HIS A 21 -11.92 -10.53 8.79
CA HIS A 21 -11.49 -11.42 7.70
C HIS A 21 -10.55 -12.56 8.13
N GLY A 22 -10.34 -12.77 9.43
CA GLY A 22 -9.54 -13.87 9.96
C GLY A 22 -8.03 -13.66 9.91
N PHE A 23 -7.56 -12.43 9.67
CA PHE A 23 -6.15 -12.07 9.65
C PHE A 23 -5.72 -11.40 10.95
N THR A 24 -4.48 -11.64 11.35
CA THR A 24 -3.87 -10.92 12.48
C THR A 24 -3.21 -9.64 11.98
N CYS A 25 -3.69 -8.50 12.49
CA CYS A 25 -3.16 -7.19 12.17
C CYS A 25 -2.69 -6.47 13.44
N THR A 26 -1.60 -5.72 13.34
CA THR A 26 -1.10 -4.89 14.44
C THR A 26 -0.70 -3.54 13.92
N ARG A 27 -1.30 -2.48 14.46
CA ARG A 27 -0.81 -1.12 14.23
C ARG A 27 0.43 -0.86 15.07
N VAL A 28 1.43 -0.24 14.44
CA VAL A 28 2.68 0.14 15.09
C VAL A 28 2.99 1.59 14.75
N HIS A 29 3.57 2.30 15.72
CA HIS A 29 4.10 3.63 15.48
C HIS A 29 5.31 3.55 14.53
N SER A 30 5.51 4.54 13.66
CA SER A 30 6.60 4.56 12.67
C SER A 30 7.98 4.40 13.26
N SER A 31 8.22 4.97 14.45
CA SER A 31 9.47 4.81 15.18
C SER A 31 9.83 3.35 15.50
N ALA A 32 8.87 2.42 15.49
CA ALA A 32 9.12 1.00 15.69
C ALA A 32 9.92 0.36 14.54
N LEU A 33 9.87 0.92 13.33
CA LEU A 33 10.69 0.52 12.17
C LEU A 33 12.20 0.64 12.48
N ASN A 34 12.55 1.52 13.42
CA ASN A 34 13.93 1.69 13.88
C ASN A 34 14.36 0.67 14.94
N THR A 35 13.49 -0.25 15.34
CA THR A 35 13.74 -1.21 16.43
C THR A 35 13.79 -2.66 15.91
N PRO A 36 14.49 -3.58 16.60
CA PRO A 36 14.57 -4.99 16.19
C PRO A 36 13.36 -5.84 16.62
N TYR A 37 12.33 -5.21 17.22
CA TYR A 37 11.24 -5.88 17.94
C TYR A 37 9.99 -6.13 17.10
N LEU A 38 9.92 -5.58 15.88
CA LEU A 38 8.81 -5.87 14.99
C LEU A 38 8.81 -7.38 14.64
N PRO A 39 7.68 -8.07 14.83
CA PRO A 39 7.59 -9.48 14.48
C PRO A 39 7.66 -9.63 12.95
N PRO A 40 8.10 -10.79 12.45
CA PRO A 40 7.94 -11.11 11.04
C PRO A 40 6.47 -11.00 10.62
N CYS A 41 6.21 -10.40 9.46
CA CYS A 41 4.88 -10.21 8.90
C CYS A 41 4.90 -10.47 7.39
N ARG A 42 3.72 -10.65 6.80
CA ARG A 42 3.55 -10.83 5.36
C ARG A 42 3.57 -9.50 4.63
N SER A 43 2.90 -8.50 5.22
CA SER A 43 2.80 -7.19 4.59
C SER A 43 2.83 -6.05 5.60
N ILE A 44 3.42 -4.95 5.16
CA ILE A 44 3.38 -3.64 5.82
C ILE A 44 2.46 -2.75 5.01
N ILE A 45 1.54 -2.09 5.69
CA ILE A 45 0.57 -1.16 5.10
C ILE A 45 0.85 0.24 5.62
N ILE A 46 0.95 1.19 4.70
CA ILE A 46 1.07 2.62 4.96
C ILE A 46 -0.25 3.27 4.47
N PRO A 47 -1.15 3.64 5.38
CA PRO A 47 -2.48 4.18 5.05
C PRO A 47 -2.47 5.53 4.31
N THR A 48 -3.63 5.90 3.77
CA THR A 48 -3.86 7.17 3.08
C THR A 48 -3.49 8.34 3.98
N GLY A 49 -2.85 9.37 3.41
CA GLY A 49 -2.46 10.57 4.12
C GLY A 49 -1.14 10.48 4.85
N PHE A 50 -0.33 9.44 4.62
CA PHE A 50 0.95 9.24 5.32
C PHE A 50 1.93 10.42 5.21
N ALA A 51 1.81 11.23 4.15
CA ALA A 51 2.64 12.40 3.91
C ALA A 51 1.95 13.73 4.27
N ASN A 52 0.68 13.70 4.69
CA ASN A 52 -0.04 14.90 5.06
C ASN A 52 0.19 15.23 6.55
N PRO A 53 0.88 16.35 6.88
CA PRO A 53 1.23 16.70 8.25
C PRO A 53 0.03 17.06 9.13
N ASP A 54 -1.12 17.38 8.54
CA ASP A 54 -2.36 17.62 9.27
C ASP A 54 -2.96 16.32 9.84
N TYR A 55 -2.60 15.16 9.26
CA TYR A 55 -3.10 13.86 9.67
C TYR A 55 -2.11 13.05 10.49
N THR A 56 -0.81 13.12 10.19
CA THR A 56 0.18 12.24 10.82
C THR A 56 1.61 12.80 10.78
N LYS A 57 2.51 12.20 11.55
CA LYS A 57 3.95 12.52 11.58
C LYS A 57 4.84 11.33 11.23
N ILE A 58 4.31 10.30 10.56
CA ILE A 58 5.04 9.06 10.27
C ILE A 58 6.06 9.17 9.13
N LEU A 59 5.87 10.09 8.18
CA LEU A 59 6.70 10.17 6.96
C LEU A 59 8.21 10.25 7.24
N PRO A 60 8.72 11.13 8.14
CA PRO A 60 10.17 11.23 8.37
C PRO A 60 10.81 9.93 8.86
N ASP A 61 10.07 9.09 9.59
CA ASP A 61 10.56 7.80 10.05
C ASP A 61 10.54 6.75 8.93
N ILE A 62 9.53 6.80 8.04
CA ILE A 62 9.45 5.95 6.84
C ILE A 62 10.66 6.21 5.93
N GLU A 63 10.93 7.47 5.60
CA GLU A 63 12.04 7.85 4.72
C GLU A 63 13.40 7.42 5.28
N LYS A 64 13.62 7.60 6.59
CA LYS A 64 14.83 7.13 7.29
C LYS A 64 14.97 5.62 7.30
N CYS A 65 13.88 4.87 7.21
CA CYS A 65 13.86 3.41 7.21
C CYS A 65 13.75 2.81 5.80
N SER A 66 13.92 3.62 4.74
CA SER A 66 13.83 3.19 3.34
C SER A 66 14.62 1.91 3.04
N ASP A 67 15.88 1.83 3.47
CA ASP A 67 16.71 0.62 3.26
C ASP A 67 16.13 -0.64 3.91
N LYS A 68 15.50 -0.51 5.08
CA LYS A 68 14.87 -1.65 5.78
C LYS A 68 13.58 -2.08 5.11
N LEU A 69 12.76 -1.11 4.70
CA LEU A 69 11.53 -1.38 3.94
C LEU A 69 11.87 -2.04 2.60
N LYS A 70 12.89 -1.54 1.91
CA LYS A 70 13.45 -2.15 0.70
C LYS A 70 13.85 -3.60 0.95
N ARG A 71 14.67 -3.86 1.98
CA ARG A 71 15.10 -5.22 2.32
C ARG A 71 13.94 -6.14 2.67
N PHE A 72 12.96 -5.66 3.43
CA PHE A 72 11.74 -6.41 3.75
C PHE A 72 11.02 -6.87 2.48
N VAL A 73 10.92 -6.01 1.46
CA VAL A 73 10.32 -6.37 0.18
C VAL A 73 11.22 -7.33 -0.60
N GLU A 74 12.53 -7.08 -0.68
CA GLU A 74 13.49 -7.96 -1.36
C GLU A 74 13.47 -9.40 -0.80
N ASP A 75 13.27 -9.52 0.52
CA ASP A 75 13.17 -10.78 1.27
C ASP A 75 11.75 -11.41 1.21
N GLY A 76 10.84 -10.92 0.36
CA GLY A 76 9.55 -11.58 0.06
C GLY A 76 8.33 -11.02 0.79
N GLY A 77 8.49 -9.91 1.51
CA GLY A 77 7.38 -9.15 2.08
C GLY A 77 6.69 -8.26 1.04
N MET A 78 5.47 -7.82 1.35
CA MET A 78 4.73 -6.89 0.49
C MET A 78 4.50 -5.55 1.17
N LEU A 79 4.86 -4.46 0.50
CA LEU A 79 4.67 -3.11 1.00
C LEU A 79 3.49 -2.46 0.26
N VAL A 80 2.38 -2.21 0.95
CA VAL A 80 1.19 -1.56 0.38
C VAL A 80 1.13 -0.12 0.87
N ILE A 81 1.13 0.84 -0.05
CA ILE A 81 1.20 2.27 0.26
C ILE A 81 0.02 2.95 -0.42
N TYR A 82 -0.83 3.54 0.40
CA TYR A 82 -1.97 4.32 -0.06
C TYR A 82 -1.56 5.76 -0.40
N GLY A 83 -2.46 6.49 -1.05
CA GLY A 83 -2.25 7.87 -1.50
C GLY A 83 -1.77 8.81 -0.38
N PRO A 84 -0.84 9.74 -0.66
CA PRO A 84 -0.25 10.60 0.36
C PRO A 84 -1.17 11.74 0.83
N ALA A 85 -2.32 11.94 0.18
CA ALA A 85 -3.30 13.01 0.44
C ALA A 85 -2.69 14.43 0.52
N VAL A 86 -1.75 14.74 -0.37
CA VAL A 86 -1.13 16.06 -0.57
C VAL A 86 -1.13 16.39 -2.07
N GLU A 87 -1.08 17.67 -2.46
CA GLU A 87 -1.24 18.09 -3.87
C GLU A 87 -0.35 17.31 -4.87
N SER A 88 0.91 17.10 -4.51
CA SER A 88 1.86 16.27 -5.28
C SER A 88 2.88 15.63 -4.35
N TYR A 89 3.40 14.47 -4.75
CA TYR A 89 4.40 13.74 -3.96
C TYR A 89 5.34 12.93 -4.85
N GLU A 90 6.63 12.96 -4.55
CA GLU A 90 7.67 12.15 -5.21
C GLU A 90 8.16 11.08 -4.25
N TYR A 91 8.09 9.80 -4.62
CA TYR A 91 8.47 8.68 -3.75
C TYR A 91 9.98 8.45 -3.69
N LYS A 92 10.77 9.47 -3.31
CA LYS A 92 12.25 9.44 -3.30
C LYS A 92 12.88 8.36 -2.43
N TRP A 93 12.12 7.86 -1.45
CA TRP A 93 12.56 6.83 -0.53
C TRP A 93 12.30 5.40 -1.07
N LEU A 94 11.59 5.28 -2.19
CA LEU A 94 11.46 4.04 -2.95
C LEU A 94 12.52 3.99 -4.07
N PRO A 95 12.90 2.79 -4.55
CA PRO A 95 13.86 2.63 -5.64
C PRO A 95 13.26 2.88 -7.04
N PHE A 96 12.10 3.56 -7.13
CA PHE A 96 11.33 3.79 -8.35
C PHE A 96 11.08 5.29 -8.52
N ASP A 97 11.11 5.77 -9.77
CA ASP A 97 10.80 7.16 -10.10
C ASP A 97 9.29 7.33 -10.32
N ILE A 98 8.52 7.27 -9.23
CA ILE A 98 7.07 7.38 -9.24
C ILE A 98 6.65 8.68 -8.56
N GLN A 99 5.68 9.35 -9.18
CA GLN A 99 5.08 10.57 -8.67
C GLN A 99 3.58 10.36 -8.49
N TYR A 100 3.02 11.08 -7.52
CA TYR A 100 1.59 11.14 -7.27
C TYR A 100 1.10 12.57 -7.46
N ARG A 101 -0.12 12.69 -7.98
CA ARG A 101 -0.87 13.94 -8.03
C ARG A 101 -2.26 13.75 -7.43
N GLN A 102 -2.63 14.64 -6.52
CA GLN A 102 -3.96 14.63 -5.92
C GLN A 102 -5.00 15.07 -6.93
N ASN A 103 -6.07 14.29 -7.01
CA ASN A 103 -7.25 14.56 -7.79
C ASN A 103 -8.37 13.65 -7.28
N HIS A 104 -9.06 14.10 -6.22
CA HIS A 104 -10.11 13.31 -5.60
C HIS A 104 -11.29 13.15 -6.56
N GLU A 105 -11.66 11.90 -6.86
CA GLU A 105 -12.80 11.59 -7.70
C GLU A 105 -13.42 10.23 -7.41
N SER A 106 -14.65 10.03 -7.91
CA SER A 106 -15.30 8.73 -8.02
C SER A 106 -15.21 8.27 -9.47
N THR A 107 -14.61 7.10 -9.72
CA THR A 107 -14.33 6.62 -11.08
C THR A 107 -14.44 5.10 -11.19
N LEU A 108 -14.68 4.60 -12.41
CA LEU A 108 -14.62 3.17 -12.68
C LEU A 108 -13.16 2.71 -12.79
N LEU A 109 -12.89 1.51 -12.26
CA LEU A 109 -11.57 0.92 -12.28
C LEU A 109 -11.42 0.00 -13.50
N ASN A 110 -10.38 0.23 -14.27
CA ASN A 110 -10.01 -0.60 -15.41
C ASN A 110 -8.73 -1.36 -15.06
N VAL A 111 -8.81 -2.69 -15.01
CA VAL A 111 -7.61 -3.54 -14.85
C VAL A 111 -6.74 -3.35 -16.09
N ALA A 112 -5.48 -2.98 -15.86
CA ALA A 112 -4.49 -2.76 -16.89
C ALA A 112 -3.46 -3.91 -16.89
N GLY A 113 -3.02 -4.33 -18.08
CA GLY A 113 -2.10 -5.45 -18.25
C GLY A 113 -2.77 -6.83 -18.32
N GLU A 114 -1.94 -7.88 -18.34
CA GLU A 114 -2.42 -9.26 -18.18
C GLU A 114 -2.79 -9.48 -16.70
N ASP A 115 -3.90 -10.18 -16.44
CA ASP A 115 -4.44 -10.47 -15.09
C ASP A 115 -3.57 -11.47 -14.30
N GLU A 116 -2.26 -11.26 -14.29
CA GLU A 116 -1.30 -12.14 -13.63
C GLU A 116 -1.25 -11.89 -12.12
N HIS A 117 -1.79 -10.78 -11.63
CA HIS A 117 -1.39 -10.27 -10.32
C HIS A 117 -2.46 -10.30 -9.24
N GLY A 118 -3.74 -10.62 -9.48
CA GLY A 118 -4.77 -10.78 -8.42
C GLY A 118 -5.02 -9.57 -7.51
N ALA A 119 -4.16 -8.55 -7.55
CA ALA A 119 -4.16 -7.33 -6.77
C ALA A 119 -5.31 -6.39 -7.17
N HIS A 120 -5.89 -6.58 -8.36
CA HIS A 120 -7.14 -5.94 -8.77
C HIS A 120 -8.28 -6.21 -7.78
N SER A 121 -8.18 -7.30 -7.01
CA SER A 121 -9.11 -7.62 -5.93
C SER A 121 -9.05 -6.64 -4.76
N ILE A 122 -8.23 -5.58 -4.77
CA ILE A 122 -8.19 -4.57 -3.69
C ILE A 122 -9.58 -4.02 -3.34
N VAL A 123 -10.47 -3.96 -4.32
CA VAL A 123 -11.91 -3.71 -4.14
C VAL A 123 -12.71 -4.97 -4.51
N GLU A 124 -13.83 -5.20 -3.82
CA GLU A 124 -14.68 -6.38 -4.10
C GLU A 124 -15.41 -6.28 -5.45
N ASN A 125 -15.68 -5.06 -5.95
CA ASN A 125 -16.42 -4.85 -7.19
C ASN A 125 -15.85 -3.67 -7.99
N THR A 126 -15.26 -3.95 -9.14
CA THR A 126 -14.74 -2.95 -10.08
C THR A 126 -15.80 -2.36 -11.01
N ASP A 127 -17.01 -2.94 -11.05
CA ASP A 127 -18.12 -2.49 -11.92
C ASP A 127 -18.91 -1.31 -11.34
N ILE A 128 -18.56 -0.88 -10.11
CA ILE A 128 -19.13 0.32 -9.49
C ILE A 128 -18.05 1.40 -9.37
N PRO A 129 -18.43 2.70 -9.42
CA PRO A 129 -17.49 3.78 -9.15
C PRO A 129 -16.88 3.64 -7.75
N VAL A 130 -15.56 3.84 -7.70
CA VAL A 130 -14.73 3.77 -6.49
C VAL A 130 -14.07 5.12 -6.28
N GLU A 131 -13.93 5.53 -5.03
CA GLU A 131 -13.20 6.75 -4.68
C GLU A 131 -11.69 6.56 -4.87
N CYS A 132 -11.06 7.47 -5.60
CA CYS A 132 -9.61 7.59 -5.72
C CYS A 132 -9.20 8.99 -5.24
N ASP A 133 -8.13 9.11 -4.45
CA ASP A 133 -7.64 10.40 -3.97
C ASP A 133 -6.69 11.12 -4.94
N GLY A 134 -6.25 10.42 -5.99
CA GLY A 134 -5.39 10.94 -7.03
C GLY A 134 -4.97 9.87 -8.04
N TYR A 135 -3.85 10.12 -8.73
CA TYR A 135 -3.26 9.20 -9.70
C TYR A 135 -1.74 9.29 -9.70
N PHE A 136 -1.10 8.32 -10.34
CA PHE A 136 0.35 8.21 -10.42
C PHE A 136 0.89 8.49 -11.83
N SER A 137 2.16 8.88 -11.89
CA SER A 137 2.94 8.99 -13.13
C SER A 137 4.36 8.43 -12.92
N GLY A 138 5.06 8.16 -14.03
CA GLY A 138 6.40 7.55 -14.00
C GLY A 138 6.42 6.02 -14.05
N CYS A 139 5.26 5.36 -14.04
CA CYS A 139 5.14 3.92 -14.26
C CYS A 139 4.93 3.58 -15.74
N HIS A 140 5.45 2.43 -16.18
CA HIS A 140 5.23 1.91 -17.53
C HIS A 140 4.00 1.00 -17.63
N ASP A 141 3.80 0.14 -16.63
CA ASP A 141 2.77 -0.91 -16.63
C ASP A 141 1.89 -0.81 -15.36
N PRO A 142 0.87 0.08 -15.35
CA PRO A 142 -0.03 0.18 -14.22
C PRO A 142 -0.87 -1.10 -14.08
N ALA A 143 -1.25 -1.45 -12.85
CA ALA A 143 -2.13 -2.59 -12.58
C ALA A 143 -3.61 -2.21 -12.69
N ILE A 144 -3.95 -0.97 -12.32
CA ILE A 144 -5.31 -0.43 -12.44
C ILE A 144 -5.22 1.02 -12.89
N CYS A 145 -6.06 1.41 -13.83
CA CYS A 145 -6.29 2.78 -14.25
C CYS A 145 -7.72 3.24 -13.94
N ASN A 146 -7.93 4.54 -13.81
CA ASN A 146 -9.27 5.13 -13.81
C ASN A 146 -9.88 5.17 -15.23
N ASP A 147 -11.09 5.70 -15.36
CA ASP A 147 -11.81 5.89 -16.63
C ASP A 147 -11.10 6.81 -17.64
N ARG A 148 -10.20 7.67 -17.18
CA ARG A 148 -9.33 8.52 -18.02
C ARG A 148 -8.03 7.84 -18.45
N GLY A 149 -7.79 6.61 -18.00
CA GLY A 149 -6.55 5.87 -18.26
C GLY A 149 -5.38 6.31 -17.39
N GLU A 150 -5.62 7.11 -16.35
CA GLU A 150 -4.60 7.53 -15.39
C GLU A 150 -4.35 6.40 -14.38
N PRO A 151 -3.08 6.05 -14.09
CA PRO A 151 -2.73 5.01 -13.12
C PRO A 151 -3.25 5.31 -11.71
N VAL A 152 -4.03 4.39 -11.13
CA VAL A 152 -4.50 4.47 -9.72
C VAL A 152 -3.99 3.33 -8.86
N MET A 153 -3.41 2.30 -9.47
CA MET A 153 -2.61 1.29 -8.79
C MET A 153 -1.40 0.89 -9.64
N ILE A 154 -0.23 0.83 -9.00
CA ILE A 154 1.02 0.35 -9.60
C ILE A 154 1.58 -0.76 -8.72
N ILE A 155 2.14 -1.79 -9.37
CA ILE A 155 2.82 -2.89 -8.69
C ILE A 155 4.25 -2.95 -9.22
N GLU A 156 5.22 -2.70 -8.35
CA GLU A 156 6.63 -2.78 -8.69
C GLU A 156 7.28 -3.97 -7.98
N LYS A 157 7.79 -4.93 -8.77
CA LYS A 157 8.50 -6.10 -8.25
C LYS A 157 9.88 -5.71 -7.73
N LEU A 158 10.23 -6.23 -6.56
CA LEU A 158 11.53 -5.96 -5.93
C LEU A 158 12.00 -7.20 -5.16
N GLY A 159 13.04 -7.86 -5.68
CA GLY A 159 13.52 -9.14 -5.15
C GLY A 159 12.42 -10.21 -5.20
N GLN A 160 12.09 -10.80 -4.04
CA GLN A 160 11.06 -11.83 -3.91
C GLN A 160 9.67 -11.27 -3.59
N GLY A 161 9.55 -9.97 -3.34
CA GLY A 161 8.31 -9.29 -2.99
C GLY A 161 7.91 -8.22 -3.99
N ALA A 162 7.00 -7.35 -3.57
CA ALA A 162 6.54 -6.22 -4.37
C ALA A 162 6.14 -5.00 -3.51
N VAL A 163 6.23 -3.82 -4.11
CA VAL A 163 5.62 -2.59 -3.62
C VAL A 163 4.34 -2.35 -4.41
N ILE A 164 3.23 -2.15 -3.70
CA ILE A 164 1.94 -1.76 -4.27
C ILE A 164 1.67 -0.31 -3.87
N LEU A 165 1.56 0.56 -4.87
CA LEU A 165 1.10 1.93 -4.69
C LEU A 165 -0.34 2.01 -5.13
N THR A 166 -1.22 2.62 -4.34
CA THR A 166 -2.63 2.77 -4.68
C THR A 166 -3.17 4.12 -4.24
N SER A 167 -3.91 4.80 -5.10
CA SER A 167 -4.70 5.99 -4.77
C SER A 167 -6.17 5.66 -4.51
N ILE A 168 -6.56 4.38 -4.67
CA ILE A 168 -7.89 3.89 -4.31
C ILE A 168 -8.11 4.14 -2.82
N HIS A 169 -9.11 4.95 -2.50
CA HIS A 169 -9.42 5.42 -1.16
C HIS A 169 -10.55 4.59 -0.54
N GLU A 170 -10.37 3.27 -0.58
CA GLU A 170 -11.26 2.28 0.02
C GLU A 170 -10.47 1.37 0.96
N PHE A 171 -11.19 0.67 1.84
CA PHE A 171 -10.58 -0.41 2.61
C PHE A 171 -10.22 -1.58 1.70
N PRO A 172 -9.10 -2.28 1.97
CA PRO A 172 -8.73 -3.46 1.19
C PRO A 172 -9.76 -4.56 1.40
N SER A 173 -10.17 -5.20 0.30
CA SER A 173 -11.10 -6.32 0.30
C SER A 173 -10.55 -7.55 1.01
N ALA A 174 -11.43 -8.49 1.39
CA ALA A 174 -11.01 -9.76 1.97
C ALA A 174 -10.17 -10.58 0.98
N SER A 175 -10.57 -10.53 -0.29
CA SER A 175 -9.93 -11.24 -1.40
C SER A 175 -8.49 -10.74 -1.62
N PHE A 176 -8.28 -9.43 -1.50
CA PHE A 176 -6.96 -8.83 -1.60
C PHE A 176 -6.05 -9.23 -0.45
N LEU A 177 -6.56 -9.17 0.79
CA LEU A 177 -5.79 -9.60 1.97
C LEU A 177 -5.39 -11.08 1.87
N LYS A 178 -6.29 -11.92 1.38
CA LYS A 178 -5.99 -13.33 1.11
C LYS A 178 -4.96 -13.48 0.01
N TRP A 179 -5.09 -12.76 -1.09
CA TRP A 179 -4.12 -12.78 -2.18
C TRP A 179 -2.72 -12.39 -1.69
N ILE A 180 -2.58 -11.32 -0.88
CA ILE A 180 -1.30 -10.98 -0.24
C ILE A 180 -0.80 -12.16 0.58
N ALA A 181 -1.66 -12.75 1.42
CA ALA A 181 -1.26 -13.82 2.32
C ALA A 181 -0.77 -15.09 1.60
N ASP A 182 -1.34 -15.38 0.43
CA ASP A 182 -1.01 -16.55 -0.40
C ASP A 182 0.26 -16.32 -1.26
N ASN A 183 0.62 -15.05 -1.52
CA ASN A 183 1.74 -14.68 -2.41
C ASN A 183 2.97 -14.10 -1.69
N THR A 184 3.00 -14.15 -0.36
CA THR A 184 4.11 -13.59 0.44
C THR A 184 4.64 -14.58 1.46
N GLN A 185 5.88 -14.35 1.87
CA GLN A 185 6.48 -15.04 3.02
C GLN A 185 6.44 -14.12 4.24
N LYS A 186 6.47 -14.72 5.45
CA LYS A 186 6.62 -13.92 6.67
C LYS A 186 8.06 -13.47 6.79
N THR A 187 8.27 -12.18 6.58
CA THR A 187 9.60 -11.57 6.49
C THR A 187 9.81 -10.60 7.65
N LYS A 188 11.05 -10.53 8.13
CA LYS A 188 11.45 -9.59 9.18
C LYS A 188 11.94 -8.29 8.55
N ILE A 189 11.60 -7.17 9.18
CA ILE A 189 12.14 -5.84 8.86
C ILE A 189 13.43 -5.52 9.64
#